data_AF-A0AAW7TJH2-F1
#
_entry.id   AF-A0AAW7TJH2-F1
#
_cell.length_a   1.000
_cell.length_b   1.000
_cell.length_c   1.000
_cell.angle_alpha   90.00
_cell.angle_beta   90.00
_cell.angle_gamma   90.00
#
_symmetry.space_group_name_H-M   'P 1'
#
loop_
_entity.id
_entity.type
_entity.pdbx_description
1 polymer ?
#
loop_
_entity_poly.entity_id
_entity_poly.type
_entity_poly.pdbx_seq_one_letter_code
_entity_poly.pdbx_strand_id
1 'polypeptide(L)' 'MFCHQCEQTPTGGCTVVGVCGKDETIASLQDTIVFALKGIAAYRTHAHQLG' A
#
# COMPACT_ATOMS: atom_id res chain seq x y z
N MET A 1 -6.10 2.07 -10.02
CA MET A 1 -4.96 2.11 -9.06
C MET A 1 -4.65 3.55 -8.61
N PHE A 2 -3.92 3.76 -7.49
CA PHE A 2 -3.34 5.07 -7.15
C PHE A 2 -2.01 4.88 -6.40
N CYS A 3 -0.89 5.25 -7.03
CA CYS A 3 0.44 5.05 -6.45
C CYS A 3 1.35 6.27 -6.70
N HIS A 4 1.90 6.84 -5.62
CA HIS A 4 2.76 8.04 -5.63
C HIS A 4 4.04 7.85 -4.78
N GLN A 5 4.47 6.60 -4.59
CA GLN A 5 5.53 6.27 -3.63
C GLN A 5 6.97 6.48 -4.14
N CYS A 6 7.17 6.61 -5.46
CA CYS A 6 8.50 6.75 -6.04
C CYS A 6 8.66 8.08 -6.76
N GLU A 7 9.91 8.53 -6.88
CA GLU A 7 10.30 9.81 -7.47
C GLU A 7 9.80 9.97 -8.92
N GLN A 8 9.71 8.88 -9.66
CA GLN A 8 9.32 8.90 -11.08
C GLN A 8 7.80 9.05 -11.30
N THR A 9 6.99 9.09 -10.24
CA THR A 9 5.54 9.21 -10.38
C THR A 9 5.15 10.55 -11.04
N PRO A 10 4.16 10.57 -11.96
CA PRO A 10 3.74 11.81 -12.58
C PRO A 10 3.05 12.72 -11.56
N THR A 11 2.93 14.01 -11.87
CA THR A 11 2.16 14.95 -11.04
C THR A 11 0.73 14.44 -10.84
N GLY A 12 0.37 14.11 -9.60
CA GLY A 12 -0.93 13.50 -9.26
C GLY A 12 -0.93 11.96 -9.14
N GLY A 13 0.21 11.29 -9.31
CA GLY A 13 0.37 9.85 -9.08
C GLY A 13 -0.01 8.95 -10.27
N CYS A 14 0.39 7.69 -10.20
CA CYS A 14 0.06 6.68 -11.22
C CYS A 14 -1.38 6.19 -11.02
N THR A 15 -2.25 6.38 -12.01
CA THR A 15 -3.69 6.07 -11.93
C THR A 15 -4.15 4.89 -12.80
N VAL A 16 -3.45 4.63 -13.91
CA VAL A 16 -3.78 3.56 -14.88
C VAL A 16 -2.70 2.46 -14.90
N VAL A 17 -1.45 2.86 -15.09
CA VAL A 17 -0.27 1.98 -15.00
C VAL A 17 0.86 2.75 -14.34
N GLY A 18 1.69 2.07 -13.56
CA GLY A 18 2.88 2.64 -12.96
C GLY A 18 3.95 2.94 -14.01
N VAL A 19 4.65 4.06 -13.87
CA VAL A 19 5.85 4.37 -14.68
C VAL A 19 6.93 3.28 -14.60
N CYS A 20 6.94 2.52 -13.50
CA CYS A 20 7.80 1.37 -13.26
C CYS A 20 7.26 0.04 -13.84
N GLY A 21 6.16 0.07 -14.59
CA GLY A 21 5.50 -1.11 -15.16
C GLY A 21 4.53 -1.83 -14.23
N LYS A 22 4.29 -1.31 -13.01
CA LYS A 22 3.29 -1.89 -12.09
C LYS A 22 1.87 -1.73 -12.65
N ASP A 23 1.18 -2.84 -12.94
CA ASP A 23 -0.22 -2.82 -13.34
C ASP A 23 -1.18 -2.67 -12.15
N GLU A 24 -2.47 -2.49 -12.45
CA GLU A 24 -3.53 -2.30 -11.46
C GLU A 24 -3.73 -3.50 -10.53
N THR A 25 -3.55 -4.72 -11.01
CA THR A 25 -3.71 -5.94 -10.18
C THR A 25 -2.61 -5.98 -9.13
N ILE A 26 -1.35 -5.79 -9.54
CA ILE A 26 -0.22 -5.76 -8.61
C ILE A 26 -0.35 -4.59 -7.63
N ALA A 27 -0.77 -3.41 -8.09
CA ALA A 27 -1.00 -2.27 -7.22
C ALA A 27 -2.06 -2.57 -6.14
N SER A 28 -3.20 -3.13 -6.54
CA SER A 28 -4.31 -3.46 -5.62
C SER A 28 -3.93 -4.55 -4.62
N LEU A 29 -3.13 -5.55 -5.05
CA LEU A 29 -2.59 -6.57 -4.14
C LEU A 29 -1.62 -5.97 -3.12
N GLN A 30 -0.75 -5.05 -3.54
CA GLN A 30 0.15 -4.34 -2.60
C GLN A 30 -0.65 -3.51 -1.58
N ASP A 31 -1.69 -2.78 -2.02
CA ASP A 31 -2.56 -2.03 -1.12
C ASP A 31 -3.28 -2.95 -0.12
N THR A 32 -3.74 -4.12 -0.58
CA THR A 32 -4.38 -5.14 0.26
C THR A 32 -3.41 -5.68 1.31
N ILE A 33 -2.16 -5.96 0.94
CA ILE A 33 -1.12 -6.41 1.88
C ILE A 33 -0.86 -5.34 2.95
N VAL A 34 -0.73 -4.07 2.56
CA VAL A 34 -0.53 -2.97 3.51
C VAL A 34 -1.73 -2.84 4.45
N PHE A 35 -2.96 -3.00 3.96
CA PHE A 35 -4.15 -3.01 4.80
C PHE A 35 -4.15 -4.16 5.80
N ALA A 36 -3.81 -5.39 5.37
CA ALA A 36 -3.71 -6.54 6.26
C ALA A 36 -2.62 -6.35 7.34
N LEU A 37 -1.45 -5.81 6.97
CA LEU A 37 -0.36 -5.50 7.90
C LEU A 37 -0.79 -4.48 8.96
N LYS A 38 -1.59 -3.47 8.59
CA LYS A 38 -2.18 -2.54 9.56
C LYS A 38 -3.10 -3.25 10.55
N GLY A 39 -3.89 -4.23 10.09
CA GLY A 39 -4.72 -5.08 10.96
C GLY A 39 -3.89 -5.90 11.96
N ILE A 40 -2.81 -6.54 11.51
CA ILE A 40 -1.89 -7.28 12.37
C ILE A 40 -1.24 -6.33 13.40
N ALA A 41 -0.79 -5.16 12.95
CA ALA A 41 -0.21 -4.15 13.82
C ALA A 41 -1.20 -3.65 14.88
N ALA A 42 -2.49 -3.53 14.55
CA ALA A 42 -3.53 -3.15 15.50
C ALA A 42 -3.68 -4.20 16.62
N TYR A 43 -3.77 -5.49 16.28
CA TYR A 43 -3.84 -6.56 17.28
C TYR A 43 -2.58 -6.61 18.16
N ARG A 44 -1.40 -6.53 17.55
CA ARG A 44 -0.13 -6.51 18.30
C ARG A 44 -0.04 -5.31 19.23
N THR A 45 -0.50 -4.14 18.79
CA THR A 45 -0.54 -2.92 19.62
C THR A 45 -1.46 -3.10 20.82
N HIS A 46 -2.64 -3.69 20.61
CA HIS A 46 -3.59 -3.90 21.69
C HIS A 46 -3.14 -4.99 22.67
N ALA A 47 -2.57 -6.10 22.17
CA ALA A 47 -1.98 -7.13 23.02
C ALA A 47 -0.89 -6.54 23.93
N HIS A 48 0.00 -5.70 23.40
CA HIS A 48 1.03 -5.02 24.19
C HIS A 48 0.48 -4.10 25.30
N GLN A 49 -0.73 -3.55 25.13
CA GLN A 49 -1.38 -2.75 26.18
C GLN A 49 -1.91 -3.59 27.34
N LEU A 50 -2.15 -4.89 27.11
CA LEU A 50 -2.70 -5.80 28.11
C LEU A 50 -1.61 -6.53 28.93
N GLY A 51 -0.33 -6.40 28.54
CA GLY A 51 0.81 -7.10 29.15
C GLY A 51 1.12 -8.42 28.45
#